data_AF-U4TVI5-F1
#
_entry.id   AF-U4TVI5-F1
#
_cell.length_a   1.000
_cell.length_b   1.000
_cell.length_c   1.000
_cell.angle_alpha   90.00
_cell.angle_beta   90.00
_cell.angle_gamma   90.00
#
_symmetry.space_group_name_H-M   'P 1'
#
loop_
_entity.id
_entity.type
_entity.pdbx_description
1 polymer ?
#
loop_
_entity_poly.entity_id
_entity_poly.type
_entity_poly.pdbx_seq_one_letter_code
_entity_poly.pdbx_strand_id
1 'polypeptide(L)'
;MRTKGCTALLLVALVATCYSQETDDEVTIETVEDTDIPYESPTPLDSSKVYFADHFDSPSAFDKTWVKSEAKKEGIEDEIAKYDGQWGIESPQKDGLKGDLGLVLKSKAKHSAISANLKRPFVFKDKPLIVQYEVLLQEGQECGGAYLKLLSDIRDTNNLKNFHDKTPYSIMFGPDKCGNDHKLHFIFNHKNPKNGSVEEKHCEKPKERLEESFADKLPHLYTLILRPDNTFEIQLDRKTVKSGSLLEDFSPAVNPPAEIEDPEDKKPEDWDEREKIPDPTAVKPGDWDEDAPAQIVDESQTIPDGYVSWFPSGWLENEPKLIQDPVAEKPTDWDTEMDGEWEAPLIENPLCADAPGCGPWEPPLVNNPAYKGKWRAPLIDNPNYKGKWRPRKIPNPHFFEDKQPFKMQTISAVGFELWSMSNNILFDNVIITEEVEVAEHWASATFDKKRQKIAIESDSVVQKLAKLTADYPILWAVYIIVLGIPVVFILYLCCKPSASQKQETEELAEAAMKKKTDEPAEAEDAAVPEEAKTAEVNEVEEEDKDSGKDDEDAEKNSNPDSDEDNEAVETNQVTEAGEGTRKRKVRKD
;
A
#
# COMPACT_ATOMS: atom_id res chain seq x y z
N MET A 1 -40.20 52.03 29.43
CA MET A 1 -39.78 50.88 30.26
C MET A 1 -38.27 50.67 30.10
N ARG A 2 -37.49 51.39 30.90
CA ARG A 2 -36.03 51.34 31.01
C ARG A 2 -35.77 51.65 32.48
N THR A 3 -35.31 50.66 33.27
CA THR A 3 -34.67 50.78 34.62
C THR A 3 -34.67 49.47 35.45
N LYS A 4 -34.85 48.29 34.86
CA LYS A 4 -34.64 47.00 35.58
C LYS A 4 -33.56 46.08 35.00
N GLY A 5 -32.87 46.48 33.94
CA GLY A 5 -31.78 45.72 33.31
C GLY A 5 -30.36 46.07 33.80
N CYS A 6 -30.15 47.22 34.45
CA CYS A 6 -28.80 47.67 34.83
C CYS A 6 -28.37 47.29 36.24
N THR A 7 -29.27 46.80 37.10
CA THR A 7 -28.94 46.45 38.49
C THR A 7 -28.43 45.01 38.65
N ALA A 8 -28.80 44.09 37.76
CA ALA A 8 -28.26 42.71 37.77
C ALA A 8 -26.84 42.63 37.19
N LEU A 9 -26.54 43.42 36.16
CA LEU A 9 -25.21 43.50 35.54
C LEU A 9 -24.15 44.17 36.44
N LEU A 10 -24.57 45.10 37.31
CA LEU A 10 -23.66 45.74 38.27
C LEU A 10 -23.34 44.85 39.48
N LEU A 11 -24.23 43.94 39.86
CA LEU A 11 -23.98 42.98 40.95
C LEU A 11 -23.05 41.83 40.52
N VAL A 12 -23.12 41.39 39.26
CA VAL A 12 -22.16 40.40 38.72
C VAL A 12 -20.76 41.03 38.53
N ALA A 13 -20.69 42.30 38.13
CA ALA A 13 -19.41 43.01 37.99
C ALA A 13 -18.73 43.34 39.34
N LEU A 14 -19.50 43.57 40.41
CA LEU A 14 -18.96 43.81 41.76
C LEU A 14 -18.51 42.52 42.47
N VAL A 15 -19.16 41.38 42.24
CA VAL A 15 -18.67 40.09 42.76
C VAL A 15 -17.42 39.63 41.99
N ALA A 16 -17.30 39.97 40.70
CA ALA A 16 -16.10 39.69 39.90
C ALA A 16 -14.90 40.60 40.22
N THR A 17 -15.09 41.72 40.90
CA THR A 17 -13.99 42.65 41.28
C THR A 17 -13.61 42.57 42.76
N CYS A 18 -14.46 42.00 43.63
CA CYS A 18 -14.13 41.75 45.03
C CYS A 18 -13.42 40.41 45.32
N TYR A 19 -13.24 39.54 44.32
CA TYR A 19 -12.42 38.32 44.42
C TYR A 19 -11.03 38.45 43.76
N SER A 20 -10.63 39.67 43.34
CA SER A 20 -9.34 39.91 42.70
C SER A 20 -8.26 40.47 43.63
N GLN A 21 -8.30 40.16 44.92
CA GLN A 21 -7.15 40.35 45.80
C GLN A 21 -7.21 39.43 47.03
N GLU A 22 -6.12 38.69 47.22
CA GLU A 22 -5.83 37.71 48.28
C GLU A 22 -6.34 36.27 48.08
N THR A 23 -5.77 35.60 47.08
CA THR A 23 -5.07 34.32 47.30
C THR A 23 -3.88 34.28 46.33
N ASP A 24 -2.68 34.56 46.83
CA ASP A 24 -1.41 34.12 46.23
C ASP A 24 -1.27 32.61 46.42
N ASP A 25 -2.27 31.85 45.95
CA ASP A 25 -2.08 30.46 45.62
C ASP A 25 -1.77 30.46 44.14
N GLU A 26 -0.47 30.32 43.86
CA GLU A 26 0.06 29.90 42.59
C GLU A 26 -0.75 28.68 42.13
N VAL A 27 -1.81 28.92 41.35
CA VAL A 27 -2.38 27.91 40.48
C VAL A 27 -1.32 27.74 39.40
N THR A 28 -0.30 26.95 39.74
CA THR A 28 0.36 26.10 38.77
C THR A 28 -0.79 25.45 38.02
N ILE A 29 -1.05 25.96 36.82
CA ILE A 29 -1.41 25.06 35.74
C ILE A 29 -0.21 24.12 35.72
N GLU A 30 -0.32 22.99 36.43
CA GLU A 30 0.43 21.81 36.06
C GLU A 30 0.04 21.60 34.61
N THR A 31 0.83 22.19 33.71
CA THR A 31 1.01 21.70 32.37
C THR A 31 1.17 20.21 32.58
N VAL A 32 0.11 19.46 32.25
CA VAL A 32 0.02 18.00 32.37
C VAL A 32 1.42 17.47 32.18
N GLU A 33 2.04 16.99 33.27
CA GLU A 33 3.43 16.57 33.23
C GLU A 33 3.57 15.70 31.99
N ASP A 34 4.50 16.09 31.10
CA ASP A 34 4.86 15.30 29.93
C ASP A 34 4.85 13.84 30.36
N THR A 35 4.01 13.00 29.74
CA THR A 35 3.99 11.55 29.97
C THR A 35 5.28 10.95 29.40
N ASP A 36 6.43 11.44 29.84
CA ASP A 36 7.74 11.01 29.44
C ASP A 36 8.05 9.75 30.22
N ILE A 37 7.90 8.63 29.52
CA ILE A 37 8.41 7.36 30.00
C ILE A 37 9.92 7.54 30.23
N PRO A 38 10.43 7.30 31.46
CA PRO A 38 11.85 7.47 31.74
C PRO A 38 12.67 6.48 30.92
N TYR A 39 13.54 7.03 30.08
CA TYR A 39 14.50 6.27 29.29
C TYR A 39 15.86 6.29 29.99
N GLU A 40 16.45 5.10 30.10
CA GLU A 40 17.80 4.91 30.59
C GLU A 40 18.52 4.05 29.55
N SER A 41 19.77 4.40 29.25
CA SER A 41 20.57 3.66 28.29
C SER A 41 20.60 2.17 28.64
N PRO A 42 20.15 1.29 27.74
CA PRO A 42 20.03 -0.13 28.03
C PRO A 42 21.41 -0.75 28.30
N THR A 43 21.46 -1.65 29.28
CA THR A 43 22.64 -2.49 29.52
C THR A 43 22.26 -3.95 29.29
N PRO A 44 23.10 -4.73 28.61
CA PRO A 44 22.79 -6.12 28.35
C PRO A 44 22.88 -6.92 29.65
N LEU A 45 21.86 -7.76 29.90
CA LEU A 45 21.74 -8.59 31.11
C LEU A 45 23.01 -9.43 31.36
N ASP A 46 23.52 -10.06 30.29
CA ASP A 46 24.79 -10.79 30.31
C ASP A 46 25.74 -10.25 29.23
N SER A 47 26.61 -9.32 29.63
CA SER A 47 27.64 -8.74 28.76
C SER A 47 28.61 -9.77 28.18
N SER A 48 28.73 -10.97 28.77
CA SER A 48 29.65 -12.02 28.30
C SER A 48 29.12 -12.80 27.11
N LYS A 49 27.80 -12.77 26.87
CA LYS A 49 27.11 -13.46 25.77
C LYS A 49 26.90 -12.54 24.56
N VAL A 50 27.02 -11.24 24.76
CA VAL A 50 26.86 -10.23 23.72
C VAL A 50 28.16 -10.02 22.93
N TYR A 51 28.07 -10.15 21.61
CA TYR A 51 29.19 -9.96 20.68
C TYR A 51 29.30 -8.50 20.23
N PHE A 52 28.17 -7.83 20.06
CA PHE A 52 28.05 -6.41 19.73
C PHE A 52 26.75 -5.87 20.32
N ALA A 53 26.79 -4.66 20.86
CA ALA A 53 25.62 -3.93 21.30
C ALA A 53 25.92 -2.43 21.22
N ASP A 54 25.07 -1.69 20.53
CA ASP A 54 25.16 -0.24 20.42
C ASP A 54 23.75 0.37 20.41
N HIS A 55 23.56 1.40 21.22
CA HIS A 55 22.32 2.16 21.43
C HIS A 55 22.51 3.65 21.09
N PHE A 56 23.69 4.06 20.59
CA PHE A 56 24.00 5.40 20.08
C PHE A 56 23.78 6.62 20.99
N ASP A 57 23.33 6.48 22.25
CA ASP A 57 23.10 7.61 23.18
C ASP A 57 24.35 8.44 23.50
N SER A 58 25.55 7.91 23.25
CA SER A 58 26.82 8.56 23.56
C SER A 58 27.60 8.94 22.29
N PRO A 59 27.56 10.22 21.85
CA PRO A 59 28.27 10.66 20.66
C PRO A 59 29.78 10.42 20.70
N SER A 60 30.40 10.51 21.89
CA SER A 60 31.83 10.26 22.06
C SER A 60 32.23 8.78 21.93
N ALA A 61 31.29 7.85 22.13
CA ALA A 61 31.50 6.42 21.95
C ALA A 61 31.35 6.03 20.47
N PHE A 62 30.46 6.70 19.75
CA PHE A 62 30.25 6.50 18.33
C PHE A 62 31.51 6.73 17.51
N ASP A 63 32.19 7.88 17.68
CA ASP A 63 33.41 8.22 16.93
C ASP A 63 34.56 7.23 17.14
N LYS A 64 34.52 6.44 18.22
CA LYS A 64 35.52 5.39 18.52
C LYS A 64 35.12 4.03 17.96
N THR A 65 33.83 3.77 17.87
CA THR A 65 33.28 2.44 17.55
C THR A 65 33.00 2.30 16.07
N TRP A 66 32.45 3.34 15.45
CA TRP A 66 32.04 3.34 14.06
C TRP A 66 33.06 4.05 13.17
N VAL A 67 33.42 3.36 12.09
CA VAL A 67 34.37 3.83 11.08
C VAL A 67 33.61 4.04 9.78
N LYS A 68 33.65 5.27 9.28
CA LYS A 68 33.12 5.62 7.97
C LYS A 68 34.04 5.08 6.88
N SER A 69 33.46 4.55 5.81
CA SER A 69 34.24 4.09 4.67
C SER A 69 34.74 5.28 3.84
N GLU A 70 35.99 5.20 3.40
CA GLU A 70 36.61 6.10 2.43
C GLU A 70 36.80 5.41 1.07
N ALA A 71 36.21 4.22 0.89
CA ALA A 71 36.32 3.43 -0.33
C ALA A 71 35.66 4.13 -1.54
N LYS A 72 36.12 3.75 -2.73
CA LYS A 72 35.47 4.08 -4.00
C LYS A 72 34.95 2.79 -4.64
N LYS A 73 33.71 2.80 -5.10
CA LYS A 73 33.09 1.75 -5.88
C LYS A 73 33.72 1.71 -7.27
N GLU A 74 34.16 0.53 -7.70
CA GLU A 74 34.75 0.34 -9.03
C GLU A 74 33.65 0.26 -10.11
N GLY A 75 33.81 0.98 -11.22
CA GLY A 75 32.95 0.85 -12.41
C GLY A 75 31.77 1.82 -12.51
N ILE A 76 31.70 2.83 -11.64
CA ILE A 76 30.70 3.92 -11.68
C ILE A 76 31.44 5.26 -11.85
N GLU A 77 30.77 6.28 -12.38
CA GLU A 77 31.28 7.66 -12.48
C GLU A 77 31.86 8.14 -11.12
N ASP A 78 33.00 8.84 -11.16
CA ASP A 78 33.80 9.25 -9.99
C ASP A 78 33.04 10.10 -8.93
N GLU A 79 31.89 10.67 -9.29
CA GLU A 79 31.01 11.42 -8.39
C GLU A 79 30.03 10.53 -7.61
N ILE A 80 29.55 9.43 -8.19
CA ILE A 80 28.61 8.47 -7.57
C ILE A 80 29.36 7.27 -6.95
N ALA A 81 30.60 7.03 -7.41
CA ALA A 81 31.45 5.95 -6.92
C ALA A 81 31.93 6.15 -5.47
N LYS A 82 31.81 7.34 -4.88
CA LYS A 82 32.32 7.61 -3.53
C LYS A 82 31.24 7.28 -2.49
N TYR A 83 31.64 6.58 -1.42
CA TYR A 83 30.81 6.42 -0.23
C TYR A 83 30.81 7.73 0.57
N ASP A 84 30.08 8.74 0.11
CA ASP A 84 30.08 10.10 0.65
C ASP A 84 28.85 10.43 1.53
N GLY A 85 28.10 9.40 1.91
CA GLY A 85 26.96 9.48 2.82
C GLY A 85 27.28 10.16 4.16
N GLN A 86 26.44 11.11 4.53
CA GLN A 86 26.48 11.78 5.83
C GLN A 86 25.68 11.01 6.87
N TRP A 87 26.40 10.56 7.91
CA TRP A 87 25.85 9.96 9.12
C TRP A 87 25.87 10.97 10.25
N GLY A 88 24.76 11.07 10.99
CA GLY A 88 24.62 11.88 12.21
C GLY A 88 24.03 11.06 13.36
N ILE A 89 24.23 11.52 14.59
CA ILE A 89 23.59 10.94 15.78
C ILE A 89 22.55 11.95 16.24
N GLU A 90 21.28 11.59 16.13
CA GLU A 90 20.17 12.49 16.40
C GLU A 90 19.01 11.73 17.04
N SER A 91 18.19 12.44 17.80
CA SER A 91 16.91 11.91 18.26
C SER A 91 15.93 11.81 17.08
N PRO A 92 14.94 10.90 17.13
CA PRO A 92 13.83 10.87 16.18
C PRO A 92 13.15 12.24 16.05
N GLN A 93 12.74 12.64 14.83
CA GLN A 93 12.01 13.89 14.60
C GLN A 93 10.63 13.91 15.27
N LYS A 94 10.02 12.73 15.46
CA LYS A 94 8.71 12.54 16.09
C LYS A 94 8.80 11.40 17.10
N ASP A 95 8.03 11.52 18.17
CA ASP A 95 7.75 10.46 19.16
C ASP A 95 9.02 9.85 19.80
N GLY A 96 10.14 10.59 19.80
CA GLY A 96 11.41 10.17 20.37
C GLY A 96 11.40 10.20 21.90
N LEU A 97 12.05 9.23 22.54
CA LEU A 97 12.29 9.27 23.98
C LEU A 97 13.36 10.30 24.32
N LYS A 98 13.19 11.05 25.42
CA LYS A 98 14.17 12.05 25.84
C LYS A 98 15.48 11.34 26.24
N GLY A 99 16.56 11.58 25.49
CA GLY A 99 17.87 10.96 25.71
C GLY A 99 18.19 9.76 24.84
N ASP A 100 17.23 9.28 24.06
CA ASP A 100 17.39 8.21 23.07
C ASP A 100 17.89 8.81 21.75
N LEU A 101 19.11 8.47 21.36
CA LEU A 101 19.71 8.92 20.11
C LEU A 101 19.90 7.74 19.18
N GLY A 102 19.73 7.96 17.88
CA GLY A 102 19.95 6.94 16.86
C GLY A 102 20.94 7.38 15.79
N LEU A 103 21.47 6.41 15.05
CA LEU A 103 22.29 6.65 13.87
C LEU A 103 21.41 7.02 12.68
N VAL A 104 21.48 8.26 12.23
CA VAL A 104 20.65 8.78 11.14
C VAL A 104 21.45 8.92 9.85
N LEU A 105 20.94 8.32 8.77
CA LEU A 105 21.41 8.55 7.42
C LEU A 105 20.73 9.79 6.82
N LYS A 106 21.48 10.88 6.65
CA LYS A 106 20.93 12.17 6.17
C LYS A 106 20.96 12.36 4.66
N SER A 107 21.82 11.63 3.98
CA SER A 107 22.10 11.86 2.57
C SER A 107 21.08 11.21 1.66
N LYS A 108 20.53 12.01 0.73
CA LYS A 108 19.63 11.56 -0.34
C LYS A 108 20.43 11.16 -1.58
N ALA A 109 20.04 10.05 -2.22
CA ALA A 109 20.58 9.53 -3.48
C ALA A 109 22.11 9.29 -3.46
N LYS A 110 22.66 8.92 -2.29
CA LYS A 110 24.09 8.68 -2.10
C LYS A 110 24.36 7.28 -1.54
N HIS A 111 25.49 6.71 -1.93
CA HIS A 111 26.00 5.49 -1.33
C HIS A 111 26.66 5.82 0.02
N SER A 112 26.28 5.08 1.05
CA SER A 112 26.67 5.34 2.43
C SER A 112 27.20 4.06 3.06
N ALA A 113 28.43 4.10 3.55
CA ALA A 113 29.05 2.95 4.18
C ALA A 113 29.65 3.30 5.54
N ILE A 114 29.27 2.56 6.57
CA ILE A 114 29.79 2.68 7.92
C ILE A 114 29.88 1.30 8.56
N SER A 115 30.92 1.05 9.36
CA SER A 115 31.13 -0.26 9.96
C SER A 115 31.74 -0.17 11.36
N ALA A 116 31.55 -1.20 12.17
CA ALA A 116 32.06 -1.32 13.52
C ALA A 116 32.55 -2.75 13.78
N ASN A 117 33.60 -2.90 14.57
CA ASN A 117 34.12 -4.22 14.96
C ASN A 117 33.29 -4.82 16.09
N LEU A 118 33.11 -6.14 16.07
CA LEU A 118 32.57 -6.88 17.21
C LEU A 118 33.58 -6.88 18.37
N LYS A 119 33.10 -7.02 19.61
CA LYS A 119 33.94 -7.19 20.80
C LYS A 119 34.79 -8.47 20.72
N ARG A 120 34.22 -9.51 20.12
CA ARG A 120 34.85 -10.80 19.84
C ARG A 120 34.27 -11.38 18.54
N PRO A 121 35.04 -12.10 17.72
CA PRO A 121 34.50 -12.76 16.53
C PRO A 121 33.43 -13.81 16.89
N PHE A 122 32.36 -13.88 16.11
CA PHE A 122 31.34 -14.92 16.22
C PHE A 122 31.71 -16.11 15.32
N VAL A 123 31.63 -17.32 15.89
CA VAL A 123 31.98 -18.56 15.18
C VAL A 123 30.78 -19.50 15.17
N PHE A 124 30.36 -19.89 13.97
CA PHE A 124 29.24 -20.81 13.77
C PHE A 124 29.65 -22.25 14.10
N LYS A 125 29.36 -22.70 15.33
CA LYS A 125 29.56 -24.09 15.78
C LYS A 125 28.27 -24.66 16.35
N ASP A 126 28.02 -24.35 17.62
CA ASP A 126 26.95 -24.97 18.41
C ASP A 126 26.01 -23.95 19.06
N LYS A 127 26.28 -22.65 18.89
CA LYS A 127 25.52 -21.56 19.50
C LYS A 127 24.66 -20.87 18.44
N PRO A 128 23.41 -20.50 18.73
CA PRO A 128 22.60 -19.74 17.80
C PRO A 128 23.15 -18.32 17.63
N LEU A 129 22.85 -17.70 16.50
CA LEU A 129 23.12 -16.30 16.23
C LEU A 129 21.80 -15.53 16.28
N ILE A 130 21.74 -14.51 17.13
CA ILE A 130 20.62 -13.57 17.17
C ILE A 130 21.15 -12.20 16.78
N VAL A 131 20.52 -11.60 15.77
CA VAL A 131 20.80 -10.23 15.31
C VAL A 131 19.51 -9.44 15.40
N GLN A 132 19.52 -8.35 16.14
CA GLN A 132 18.36 -7.50 16.33
C GLN A 132 18.75 -6.03 16.19
N TYR A 133 17.92 -5.25 15.51
CA TYR A 133 18.08 -3.80 15.42
C TYR A 133 16.76 -3.13 15.05
N GLU A 134 16.68 -1.84 15.33
CA GLU A 134 15.53 -0.99 15.04
C GLU A 134 15.80 -0.14 13.79
N VAL A 135 14.78 0.01 12.95
CA VAL A 135 14.78 0.95 11.82
C VAL A 135 13.55 1.83 11.91
N LEU A 136 13.77 3.14 11.81
CA LEU A 136 12.73 4.15 11.72
C LEU A 136 12.89 4.93 10.42
N LEU A 137 11.89 4.81 9.54
CA LEU A 137 11.81 5.51 8.27
C LEU A 137 11.02 6.81 8.43
N GLN A 138 11.68 7.87 8.91
CA GLN A 138 11.00 9.10 9.37
C GLN A 138 10.16 9.80 8.28
N GLU A 139 10.65 9.85 7.04
CA GLU A 139 9.95 10.46 5.90
C GLU A 139 9.21 9.42 5.05
N GLY A 140 9.38 8.12 5.35
CA GLY A 140 9.01 7.00 4.50
C GLY A 140 10.10 6.65 3.47
N GLN A 141 10.02 5.43 2.92
CA GLN A 141 10.99 4.94 1.93
C GLN A 141 10.36 4.86 0.53
N GLU A 142 10.94 5.50 -0.47
CA GLU A 142 10.55 5.34 -1.88
C GLU A 142 11.36 4.22 -2.53
N CYS A 143 12.69 4.37 -2.54
CA CYS A 143 13.61 3.35 -2.99
C CYS A 143 14.94 3.43 -2.23
N GLY A 144 15.32 2.35 -1.54
CA GLY A 144 16.56 2.18 -0.83
C GLY A 144 16.49 1.14 0.28
N GLY A 145 17.68 0.71 0.71
CA GLY A 145 17.85 -0.32 1.72
C GLY A 145 18.08 0.24 3.11
N ALA A 146 17.66 -0.51 4.12
CA ALA A 146 17.98 -0.29 5.52
C ALA A 146 18.42 -1.61 6.18
N TYR A 147 19.25 -2.37 5.45
CA TYR A 147 19.79 -3.65 5.89
C TYR A 147 21.20 -3.56 6.49
N LEU A 148 21.50 -4.53 7.33
CA LEU A 148 22.79 -4.74 7.98
C LEU A 148 23.60 -5.80 7.23
N LYS A 149 24.92 -5.63 7.11
CA LYS A 149 25.86 -6.66 6.65
C LYS A 149 26.77 -7.10 7.81
N LEU A 150 26.82 -8.41 8.06
CA LEU A 150 27.76 -9.04 8.99
C LEU A 150 29.02 -9.44 8.23
N LEU A 151 30.11 -8.72 8.44
CA LEU A 151 31.35 -8.87 7.69
C LEU A 151 32.14 -10.11 8.14
N SER A 152 32.67 -10.84 7.17
CA SER A 152 33.45 -12.05 7.42
C SER A 152 34.87 -11.74 7.91
N ASP A 153 35.47 -12.64 8.69
CA ASP A 153 36.87 -12.52 9.17
C ASP A 153 37.89 -13.00 8.12
N ILE A 154 37.90 -12.36 6.94
CA ILE A 154 38.88 -12.62 5.88
C ILE A 154 40.01 -11.60 6.00
N ARG A 155 41.24 -11.95 5.62
CA ARG A 155 42.49 -11.17 5.87
C ARG A 155 42.47 -9.70 5.42
N ASP A 156 41.48 -9.25 4.66
CA ASP A 156 41.29 -7.87 4.18
C ASP A 156 40.12 -7.11 4.85
N THR A 157 39.27 -7.75 5.67
CA THR A 157 38.15 -7.08 6.35
C THR A 157 38.55 -6.32 7.61
N ASN A 158 39.81 -6.45 8.07
CA ASN A 158 40.35 -5.64 9.16
C ASN A 158 40.51 -4.16 8.78
N ASN A 159 40.47 -3.81 7.49
CA ASN A 159 40.48 -2.42 7.06
C ASN A 159 39.06 -1.89 6.85
N LEU A 160 38.38 -1.57 7.96
CA LEU A 160 37.02 -0.99 7.96
C LEU A 160 36.88 0.31 7.15
N LYS A 161 37.99 1.02 6.91
CA LYS A 161 38.00 2.22 6.06
C LYS A 161 37.77 1.91 4.58
N ASN A 162 38.03 0.68 4.14
CA ASN A 162 37.84 0.23 2.77
C ASN A 162 36.58 -0.63 2.62
N PHE A 163 35.50 -0.30 3.32
CA PHE A 163 34.25 -1.04 3.23
C PHE A 163 33.45 -0.66 1.97
N HIS A 164 33.14 -1.63 1.13
CA HIS A 164 32.46 -1.44 -0.16
C HIS A 164 31.50 -2.59 -0.49
N ASP A 165 30.81 -2.49 -1.63
CA ASP A 165 29.83 -3.44 -2.14
C ASP A 165 30.36 -4.89 -2.26
N LYS A 166 31.56 -5.07 -2.80
CA LYS A 166 32.23 -6.38 -2.93
C LYS A 166 32.88 -6.90 -1.63
N THR A 167 32.78 -6.19 -0.50
CA THR A 167 33.42 -6.65 0.74
C THR A 167 32.78 -7.95 1.19
N PRO A 168 33.55 -9.01 1.49
CA PRO A 168 32.98 -10.31 1.80
C PRO A 168 32.25 -10.28 3.15
N TYR A 169 30.97 -10.59 3.11
CA TYR A 169 30.10 -10.71 4.28
C TYR A 169 29.66 -12.16 4.47
N SER A 170 29.18 -12.50 5.67
CA SER A 170 28.62 -13.82 5.98
C SER A 170 27.10 -13.80 5.85
N ILE A 171 26.46 -12.77 6.39
CA ILE A 171 24.99 -12.61 6.38
C ILE A 171 24.65 -11.15 6.05
N MET A 172 23.66 -10.94 5.22
CA MET A 172 22.98 -9.66 5.02
C MET A 172 21.54 -9.82 5.48
N PHE A 173 21.09 -8.94 6.37
CA PHE A 173 19.77 -9.01 6.98
C PHE A 173 19.14 -7.63 7.10
N GLY A 174 17.90 -7.48 6.62
CA GLY A 174 17.11 -6.27 6.86
C GLY A 174 16.16 -5.85 5.75
N PRO A 175 15.35 -4.80 6.01
CA PRO A 175 14.37 -4.30 5.07
C PRO A 175 15.03 -3.59 3.88
N ASP A 176 14.44 -3.77 2.70
CA ASP A 176 14.78 -3.08 1.47
C ASP A 176 13.52 -2.86 0.66
N LYS A 177 13.33 -1.63 0.20
CA LYS A 177 12.17 -1.26 -0.61
C LYS A 177 12.65 -0.55 -1.84
N CYS A 178 12.15 -0.92 -3.01
CA CYS A 178 12.30 -0.09 -4.21
C CYS A 178 11.01 -0.07 -5.04
N GLY A 179 10.35 1.09 -5.09
CA GLY A 179 9.05 1.21 -5.74
C GLY A 179 8.01 0.34 -5.03
N ASN A 180 7.41 -0.59 -5.76
CA ASN A 180 6.42 -1.54 -5.24
C ASN A 180 7.04 -2.86 -4.76
N ASP A 181 8.36 -3.03 -4.87
CA ASP A 181 9.03 -4.24 -4.39
C ASP A 181 9.46 -4.02 -2.94
N HIS A 182 8.77 -4.70 -2.02
CA HIS A 182 9.07 -4.73 -0.59
C HIS A 182 9.74 -6.06 -0.26
N LYS A 183 10.98 -6.01 0.21
CA LYS A 183 11.78 -7.18 0.55
C LYS A 183 12.32 -7.07 1.96
N LEU A 184 12.37 -8.21 2.63
CA LEU A 184 13.15 -8.39 3.84
C LEU A 184 14.29 -9.33 3.47
N HIS A 185 15.47 -8.77 3.26
CA HIS A 185 16.64 -9.56 2.88
C HIS A 185 17.04 -10.43 4.06
N PHE A 186 17.15 -11.72 3.78
CA PHE A 186 17.98 -12.62 4.58
C PHE A 186 18.82 -13.41 3.58
N ILE A 187 20.07 -12.99 3.43
CA ILE A 187 21.01 -13.56 2.49
C ILE A 187 22.19 -14.08 3.29
N PHE A 188 22.62 -15.30 3.03
CA PHE A 188 23.86 -15.80 3.59
C PHE A 188 24.79 -16.31 2.51
N ASN A 189 26.09 -16.17 2.77
CA ASN A 189 27.13 -16.57 1.85
C ASN A 189 27.56 -17.99 2.16
N HIS A 190 27.16 -18.91 1.28
CA HIS A 190 27.51 -20.32 1.39
C HIS A 190 28.81 -20.60 0.66
N LYS A 191 29.77 -21.20 1.36
CA LYS A 191 31.02 -21.66 0.75
C LYS A 191 30.86 -23.11 0.31
N ASN A 192 30.93 -23.33 -0.99
CA ASN A 192 30.84 -24.67 -1.54
C ASN A 192 32.02 -25.55 -1.08
N PRO A 193 31.76 -26.73 -0.52
CA PRO A 193 32.79 -27.61 0.07
C PRO A 193 33.73 -28.23 -0.97
N LYS A 194 33.34 -28.34 -2.25
CA LYS A 194 34.15 -28.97 -3.30
C LYS A 194 35.11 -27.99 -3.98
N ASN A 195 34.59 -26.86 -4.44
CA ASN A 195 35.35 -25.89 -5.25
C ASN A 195 35.83 -24.68 -4.42
N GLY A 196 35.32 -24.48 -3.21
CA GLY A 196 35.61 -23.32 -2.36
C GLY A 196 35.00 -22.01 -2.83
N SER A 197 34.15 -22.01 -3.88
CA SER A 197 33.45 -20.81 -4.34
C SER A 197 32.43 -20.36 -3.29
N VAL A 198 32.26 -19.06 -3.15
CA VAL A 198 31.23 -18.47 -2.29
C VAL A 198 30.07 -18.06 -3.17
N GLU A 199 28.86 -18.47 -2.79
CA GLU A 199 27.63 -18.16 -3.49
C GLU A 199 26.62 -17.55 -2.51
N GLU A 200 25.94 -16.50 -2.94
CA GLU A 200 24.92 -15.82 -2.14
C GLU A 200 23.61 -16.61 -2.24
N LYS A 201 23.03 -16.96 -1.10
CA LYS A 201 21.78 -17.71 -1.01
C LYS A 201 20.70 -16.77 -0.48
N HIS A 202 19.67 -16.51 -1.26
CA HIS A 202 18.59 -15.58 -0.89
C HIS A 202 17.43 -16.33 -0.28
N CYS A 203 16.97 -15.90 0.89
CA CYS A 203 15.73 -16.39 1.47
C CYS A 203 14.55 -16.02 0.58
N GLU A 204 13.60 -16.95 0.45
CA GLU A 204 12.32 -16.68 -0.19
C GLU A 204 11.55 -15.57 0.52
N LYS A 205 10.71 -14.86 -0.25
CA LYS A 205 9.87 -13.78 0.29
C LYS A 205 8.92 -14.32 1.37
N PRO A 206 8.71 -13.60 2.47
CA PRO A 206 7.68 -13.95 3.45
C PRO A 206 6.29 -13.89 2.82
N LYS A 207 5.36 -14.70 3.35
CA LYS A 207 3.94 -14.71 2.89
C LYS A 207 3.16 -13.49 3.37
N GLU A 208 3.58 -12.89 4.48
CA GLU A 208 2.94 -11.71 5.04
C GLU A 208 3.29 -10.46 4.23
N ARG A 209 2.32 -9.55 4.08
CA ARG A 209 2.54 -8.26 3.41
C ARG A 209 3.35 -7.36 4.34
N LEU A 210 4.52 -6.92 3.87
CA LEU A 210 5.42 -6.03 4.61
C LEU A 210 5.20 -4.56 4.26
N GLU A 211 4.19 -4.21 3.46
CA GLU A 211 4.02 -2.84 2.93
C GLU A 211 3.83 -1.80 4.04
N GLU A 212 3.08 -2.15 5.08
CA GLU A 212 2.72 -1.28 6.20
C GLU A 212 3.97 -0.79 6.94
N SER A 213 4.97 -1.67 7.13
CA SER A 213 6.19 -1.34 7.89
C SER A 213 7.15 -0.37 7.19
N PHE A 214 6.89 -0.03 5.93
CA PHE A 214 7.67 0.98 5.20
C PHE A 214 6.92 2.31 5.05
N ALA A 215 5.62 2.35 5.40
CA ALA A 215 4.73 3.48 5.14
C ALA A 215 4.23 4.17 6.41
N ASP A 216 4.12 3.46 7.52
CA ASP A 216 3.56 3.98 8.79
C ASP A 216 4.44 5.03 9.50
N LYS A 217 5.72 5.15 9.10
CA LYS A 217 6.72 6.08 9.67
C LYS A 217 6.97 5.82 11.16
N LEU A 218 6.75 4.59 11.62
CA LEU A 218 7.00 4.16 12.99
C LEU A 218 8.32 3.40 13.09
N PRO A 219 8.92 3.29 14.29
CA PRO A 219 10.07 2.44 14.49
C PRO A 219 9.64 0.97 14.45
N HIS A 220 10.37 0.15 13.69
CA HIS A 220 10.18 -1.29 13.61
C HIS A 220 11.41 -2.04 14.08
N LEU A 221 11.18 -3.12 14.82
CA LEU A 221 12.21 -4.01 15.35
C LEU A 221 12.37 -5.22 14.43
N TYR A 222 13.56 -5.38 13.84
CA TYR A 222 13.91 -6.52 13.01
C TYR A 222 14.79 -7.48 13.79
N THR A 223 14.37 -8.73 13.91
CA THR A 223 15.11 -9.77 14.62
C THR A 223 15.30 -11.00 13.74
N LEU A 224 16.55 -11.44 13.61
CA LEU A 224 16.93 -12.69 12.96
C LEU A 224 17.46 -13.65 14.02
N ILE A 225 16.85 -14.83 14.11
CA ILE A 225 17.28 -15.92 14.98
C ILE A 225 17.72 -17.07 14.09
N LEU A 226 19.00 -17.40 14.12
CA LEU A 226 19.57 -18.51 13.36
C LEU A 226 20.07 -19.59 14.31
N ARG A 227 19.53 -20.80 14.17
CA ARG A 227 19.80 -21.91 15.10
C ARG A 227 20.80 -22.92 14.49
N PRO A 228 21.56 -23.64 15.34
CA PRO A 228 22.54 -24.64 14.88
C PRO A 228 21.94 -25.87 14.17
N ASP A 229 20.63 -26.07 14.29
CA ASP A 229 19.86 -27.13 13.63
C ASP A 229 19.51 -26.80 12.16
N ASN A 230 20.09 -25.72 11.62
CA ASN A 230 19.81 -25.15 10.30
C ASN A 230 18.40 -24.55 10.16
N THR A 231 17.70 -24.30 11.27
CA THR A 231 16.45 -23.55 11.24
C THR A 231 16.71 -22.07 11.46
N PHE A 232 15.83 -21.25 10.89
CA PHE A 232 15.85 -19.80 11.11
C PHE A 232 14.45 -19.27 11.37
N GLU A 233 14.42 -18.14 12.06
CA GLU A 233 13.21 -17.40 12.36
C GLU A 233 13.49 -15.92 12.18
N ILE A 234 12.60 -15.24 11.47
CA ILE A 234 12.63 -13.79 11.27
C ILE A 234 11.39 -13.23 11.95
N GLN A 235 11.62 -12.28 12.86
CA GLN A 235 10.57 -11.58 13.57
C GLN A 235 10.60 -10.09 13.22
N LEU A 236 9.42 -9.53 13.01
CA LEU A 236 9.15 -8.11 12.87
C LEU A 236 8.27 -7.68 14.03
N ASP A 237 8.71 -6.72 14.83
CA ASP A 237 7.98 -6.23 16.01
C ASP A 237 7.55 -7.35 16.98
N ARG A 238 8.44 -8.33 17.19
CA ARG A 238 8.22 -9.58 17.95
C ARG A 238 7.21 -10.57 17.36
N LYS A 239 6.68 -10.29 16.17
CA LYS A 239 5.84 -11.23 15.42
C LYS A 239 6.68 -12.00 14.41
N THR A 240 6.61 -13.32 14.44
CA THR A 240 7.29 -14.17 13.46
C THR A 240 6.67 -13.99 12.07
N VAL A 241 7.43 -13.44 11.12
CA VAL A 241 6.99 -13.22 9.73
C VAL A 241 7.38 -14.37 8.80
N LYS A 242 8.49 -15.05 9.11
CA LYS A 242 8.98 -16.21 8.37
C LYS A 242 9.76 -17.12 9.32
N SER A 243 9.50 -18.41 9.20
CA SER A 243 10.30 -19.48 9.79
C SER A 243 10.55 -20.52 8.72
N GLY A 244 11.68 -21.23 8.81
CA GLY A 244 12.10 -22.14 7.76
C GLY A 244 13.41 -22.84 8.04
N SER A 245 13.90 -23.55 7.04
CA SER A 245 15.21 -24.19 7.04
C SER A 245 16.15 -23.56 6.01
N LEU A 246 17.43 -23.44 6.37
CA LEU A 246 18.49 -22.97 5.47
C LEU A 246 18.61 -23.80 4.18
N LEU A 247 18.13 -25.04 4.18
CA LEU A 247 18.26 -25.97 3.05
C LEU A 247 17.12 -25.85 2.02
N GLU A 248 15.92 -25.48 2.47
CA GLU A 248 14.69 -25.57 1.67
C GLU A 248 14.18 -24.20 1.23
N ASP A 249 14.24 -23.19 2.09
CA ASP A 249 13.63 -21.87 1.86
C ASP A 249 14.57 -20.85 1.15
N PHE A 250 15.57 -21.35 0.42
CA PHE A 250 16.61 -20.52 -0.20
C PHE A 250 16.73 -20.75 -1.71
N SER A 251 16.86 -19.65 -2.44
CA SER A 251 17.11 -19.62 -3.88
C SER A 251 18.39 -18.82 -4.18
N PRO A 252 19.37 -19.39 -4.91
CA PRO A 252 19.46 -20.78 -5.34
C PRO A 252 19.53 -21.75 -4.15
N ALA A 253 19.16 -23.01 -4.34
CA ALA A 253 19.25 -24.02 -3.28
C ALA A 253 20.69 -24.18 -2.79
N VAL A 254 20.89 -24.46 -1.50
CA VAL A 254 22.22 -24.72 -0.92
C VAL A 254 22.86 -25.93 -1.58
N ASN A 255 22.10 -27.02 -1.65
CA ASN A 255 22.51 -28.24 -2.32
C ASN A 255 22.02 -28.17 -3.76
N PRO A 256 22.91 -28.11 -4.76
CA PRO A 256 22.50 -28.15 -6.16
C PRO A 256 21.76 -29.46 -6.45
N PRO A 257 20.86 -29.48 -7.45
CA PRO A 257 20.12 -30.69 -7.78
C PRO A 257 21.07 -31.81 -8.21
N ALA A 258 20.74 -33.04 -7.82
CA ALA A 258 21.53 -34.23 -8.15
C ALA A 258 21.55 -34.53 -9.66
N GLU A 259 20.49 -34.15 -10.36
CA GLU A 259 20.34 -34.28 -11.80
C GLU A 259 20.06 -32.93 -12.42
N ILE A 260 20.68 -32.65 -13.56
CA ILE A 260 20.44 -31.47 -14.39
C ILE A 260 19.92 -31.92 -15.75
N GLU A 261 19.18 -31.04 -16.42
CA GLU A 261 18.80 -31.26 -17.81
C GLU A 261 20.06 -31.22 -18.70
N ASP A 262 20.17 -32.15 -19.63
CA ASP A 262 21.29 -32.25 -20.56
C ASP A 262 21.24 -31.06 -21.52
N PRO A 263 22.21 -30.13 -21.47
CA PRO A 263 22.22 -28.96 -22.34
C PRO A 263 22.47 -29.32 -23.82
N GLU A 264 22.99 -30.52 -24.09
CA GLU A 264 23.26 -30.99 -25.45
C GLU A 264 22.08 -31.76 -26.05
N ASP A 265 21.10 -32.16 -25.23
CA ASP A 265 19.90 -32.82 -25.71
C ASP A 265 18.96 -31.79 -26.37
N LYS A 266 18.48 -32.11 -27.56
CA LYS A 266 17.64 -31.21 -28.36
C LYS A 266 16.36 -31.91 -28.73
N LYS A 267 15.28 -31.13 -28.77
CA LYS A 267 13.98 -31.60 -29.21
C LYS A 267 14.10 -32.24 -30.60
N PRO A 268 13.75 -33.52 -30.76
CA PRO A 268 13.70 -34.17 -32.07
C PRO A 268 12.67 -33.49 -32.99
N GLU A 269 12.97 -33.42 -34.29
CA GLU A 269 12.05 -32.82 -35.28
C GLU A 269 10.74 -33.61 -35.42
N ASP A 270 10.75 -34.90 -35.11
CA ASP A 270 9.58 -35.79 -35.14
C ASP A 270 8.74 -35.74 -33.85
N TRP A 271 9.07 -34.83 -32.93
CA TRP A 271 8.36 -34.68 -31.66
C TRP A 271 7.22 -33.66 -31.77
N ASP A 272 5.99 -34.16 -31.91
CA ASP A 272 4.81 -33.30 -31.95
C ASP A 272 4.29 -33.01 -30.54
N GLU A 273 4.29 -31.73 -30.17
CA GLU A 273 3.79 -31.21 -28.89
C GLU A 273 2.39 -30.64 -29.00
N ARG A 274 1.82 -30.60 -30.21
CA ARG A 274 0.46 -30.11 -30.41
C ARG A 274 -0.50 -31.16 -29.91
N GLU A 275 -1.19 -30.84 -28.83
CA GLU A 275 -2.23 -31.70 -28.25
C GLU A 275 -3.38 -31.90 -29.24
N LYS A 276 -3.74 -30.84 -29.96
CA LYS A 276 -4.80 -30.87 -30.96
C LYS A 276 -4.32 -30.37 -32.30
N ILE A 277 -4.77 -31.03 -33.36
CA ILE A 277 -4.53 -30.65 -34.75
C ILE A 277 -5.86 -30.40 -35.45
N PRO A 278 -5.91 -29.50 -36.45
CA PRO A 278 -7.09 -29.38 -37.30
C PRO A 278 -7.38 -30.72 -37.98
N ASP A 279 -8.66 -31.13 -37.97
CA ASP A 279 -9.09 -32.38 -38.58
C ASP A 279 -8.73 -32.40 -40.08
N PRO A 280 -7.83 -33.29 -40.52
CA PRO A 280 -7.43 -33.35 -41.93
C PRO A 280 -8.55 -33.87 -42.84
N THR A 281 -9.61 -34.45 -42.28
CA THR A 281 -10.77 -34.95 -43.02
C THR A 281 -11.90 -33.94 -43.15
N ALA A 282 -11.87 -32.87 -42.35
CA ALA A 282 -12.85 -31.81 -42.44
C ALA A 282 -12.61 -30.97 -43.69
N VAL A 283 -13.67 -30.77 -44.48
CA VAL A 283 -13.66 -29.93 -45.68
C VAL A 283 -14.61 -28.77 -45.45
N LYS A 284 -14.22 -27.59 -45.93
CA LYS A 284 -15.06 -26.39 -45.92
C LYS A 284 -16.45 -26.72 -46.52
N PRO A 285 -17.55 -26.51 -45.79
CA PRO A 285 -18.89 -26.68 -46.32
C PRO A 285 -19.15 -25.75 -47.51
N GLY A 286 -19.90 -26.23 -48.51
CA GLY A 286 -20.20 -25.45 -49.72
C GLY A 286 -21.10 -24.24 -49.47
N ASP A 287 -21.81 -24.20 -48.33
CA ASP A 287 -22.66 -23.12 -47.85
C ASP A 287 -21.91 -22.10 -46.97
N TRP A 288 -20.57 -22.20 -46.91
CA TRP A 288 -19.71 -21.29 -46.15
C TRP A 288 -19.06 -20.28 -47.10
N ASP A 289 -19.68 -19.11 -47.23
CA ASP A 289 -19.12 -17.99 -47.97
C ASP A 289 -18.14 -17.20 -47.08
N GLU A 290 -16.86 -17.15 -47.46
CA GLU A 290 -15.82 -16.41 -46.72
C GLU A 290 -15.65 -14.97 -47.22
N ASP A 291 -16.19 -14.67 -48.40
CA ASP A 291 -16.13 -13.35 -49.02
C ASP A 291 -17.36 -12.50 -48.66
N ALA A 292 -18.36 -13.12 -48.01
CA ALA A 292 -19.49 -12.41 -47.44
C ALA A 292 -18.98 -11.34 -46.44
N PRO A 293 -19.43 -10.07 -46.56
CA PRO A 293 -19.05 -9.04 -45.61
C PRO A 293 -19.78 -9.27 -44.27
N ALA A 294 -19.12 -8.91 -43.16
CA ALA A 294 -19.70 -9.00 -41.81
C ALA A 294 -20.93 -8.11 -41.65
N GLN A 295 -20.97 -7.01 -42.40
CA GLN A 295 -22.05 -6.05 -42.38
C GLN A 295 -22.54 -5.80 -43.81
N ILE A 296 -23.86 -5.74 -43.96
CA ILE A 296 -24.55 -5.38 -45.20
C ILE A 296 -25.37 -4.12 -44.95
N VAL A 297 -25.67 -3.39 -46.01
CA VAL A 297 -26.57 -2.23 -45.92
C VAL A 297 -27.97 -2.73 -45.52
N ASP A 298 -28.62 -2.03 -44.58
CA ASP A 298 -30.00 -2.33 -44.21
C ASP A 298 -30.96 -1.92 -45.33
N GLU A 299 -31.31 -2.87 -46.19
CA GLU A 299 -32.22 -2.64 -47.31
C GLU A 299 -33.63 -2.21 -46.85
N SER A 300 -34.04 -2.51 -45.60
CA SER A 300 -35.32 -2.07 -45.04
C SER A 300 -35.38 -0.55 -44.81
N GLN A 301 -34.22 0.10 -44.78
CA GLN A 301 -34.04 1.54 -44.69
C GLN A 301 -33.60 2.16 -46.03
N THR A 302 -33.54 1.36 -47.11
CA THR A 302 -33.26 1.85 -48.47
C THR A 302 -34.52 2.04 -49.30
N ILE A 303 -34.44 2.93 -50.29
CA ILE A 303 -35.56 3.58 -50.98
C ILE A 303 -36.11 2.68 -52.11
N PRO A 304 -37.39 2.25 -52.07
CA PRO A 304 -38.14 1.93 -53.28
C PRO A 304 -38.87 3.20 -53.75
N ASP A 305 -38.58 3.68 -54.95
CA ASP A 305 -39.39 4.69 -55.67
C ASP A 305 -39.49 6.10 -55.06
N GLY A 306 -38.41 6.64 -54.50
CA GLY A 306 -38.20 8.09 -54.41
C GLY A 306 -38.96 8.83 -53.30
N TYR A 307 -39.52 8.14 -52.31
CA TYR A 307 -39.98 8.77 -51.06
C TYR A 307 -39.55 7.90 -49.86
N VAL A 308 -38.61 8.40 -49.07
CA VAL A 308 -38.04 7.70 -47.91
C VAL A 308 -38.99 7.86 -46.72
N SER A 309 -39.47 6.75 -46.14
CA SER A 309 -40.38 6.79 -44.99
C SER A 309 -39.69 7.18 -43.66
N TRP A 310 -38.35 7.24 -43.62
CA TRP A 310 -37.59 7.45 -42.38
C TRP A 310 -36.40 8.43 -42.52
N PHE A 311 -36.26 9.14 -43.65
CA PHE A 311 -35.24 10.18 -43.73
C PHE A 311 -35.57 11.28 -42.72
N PRO A 312 -34.68 11.64 -41.79
CA PRO A 312 -34.95 12.70 -40.82
C PRO A 312 -35.22 13.99 -41.59
N SER A 313 -36.45 14.50 -41.51
CA SER A 313 -36.81 15.76 -42.14
C SER A 313 -35.94 16.88 -41.56
N GLY A 314 -34.89 17.29 -42.28
CA GLY A 314 -33.93 18.29 -41.82
C GLY A 314 -32.44 17.92 -41.92
N TRP A 315 -32.07 16.77 -42.51
CA TRP A 315 -30.66 16.42 -42.75
C TRP A 315 -29.99 17.38 -43.75
N LEU A 316 -28.81 17.90 -43.40
CA LEU A 316 -28.05 18.86 -44.20
C LEU A 316 -27.01 18.14 -45.08
N GLU A 317 -27.42 17.64 -46.24
CA GLU A 317 -26.56 16.82 -47.13
C GLU A 317 -25.35 17.57 -47.71
N ASN A 318 -25.49 18.88 -47.94
CA ASN A 318 -24.48 19.71 -48.59
C ASN A 318 -23.47 20.31 -47.62
N GLU A 319 -23.71 20.19 -46.30
CA GLU A 319 -22.81 20.73 -45.28
C GLU A 319 -21.91 19.61 -44.75
N PRO A 320 -20.58 19.82 -44.69
CA PRO A 320 -19.68 18.82 -44.17
C PRO A 320 -19.90 18.65 -42.66
N LYS A 321 -19.80 17.41 -42.17
CA LYS A 321 -19.89 17.08 -40.75
C LYS A 321 -18.79 17.75 -39.92
N LEU A 322 -17.62 17.96 -40.54
CA LEU A 322 -16.45 18.56 -39.93
C LEU A 322 -16.00 19.78 -40.73
N ILE A 323 -15.79 20.91 -40.05
CA ILE A 323 -15.20 22.13 -40.60
C ILE A 323 -13.86 22.41 -39.93
N GLN A 324 -12.96 23.11 -40.61
CA GLN A 324 -11.73 23.60 -39.97
C GLN A 324 -12.08 24.62 -38.89
N ASP A 325 -11.46 24.51 -37.72
CA ASP A 325 -11.68 25.46 -36.62
C ASP A 325 -11.27 26.87 -37.06
N PRO A 326 -12.21 27.83 -37.13
CA PRO A 326 -11.91 29.20 -37.56
C PRO A 326 -11.10 30.00 -36.55
N VAL A 327 -10.96 29.49 -35.31
CA VAL A 327 -10.22 30.14 -34.21
C VAL A 327 -8.83 29.53 -34.03
N ALA A 328 -8.56 28.37 -34.63
CA ALA A 328 -7.24 27.77 -34.55
C ALA A 328 -6.23 28.58 -35.38
N GLU A 329 -5.14 29.00 -34.74
CA GLU A 329 -4.01 29.64 -35.39
C GLU A 329 -2.81 28.70 -35.41
N LYS A 330 -2.00 28.79 -36.46
CA LYS A 330 -0.75 28.04 -36.57
C LYS A 330 0.17 28.38 -35.38
N PRO A 331 0.65 27.39 -34.60
CA PRO A 331 1.61 27.65 -33.53
C PRO A 331 2.87 28.32 -34.05
N THR A 332 3.40 29.27 -33.29
CA THR A 332 4.63 30.02 -33.66
C THR A 332 5.88 29.14 -33.76
N ASP A 333 5.86 27.95 -33.15
CA ASP A 333 6.95 26.97 -33.16
C ASP A 333 6.77 25.89 -34.25
N TRP A 334 5.77 26.02 -35.13
CA TRP A 334 5.52 25.05 -36.19
C TRP A 334 6.40 25.32 -37.43
N ASP A 335 7.28 24.37 -37.73
CA ASP A 335 8.19 24.44 -38.86
C ASP A 335 7.64 23.64 -40.05
N THR A 336 7.29 24.32 -41.14
CA THR A 336 6.71 23.65 -42.32
C THR A 336 7.69 22.69 -43.01
N GLU A 337 9.01 22.87 -42.87
CA GLU A 337 10.03 22.00 -43.46
C GLU A 337 10.21 20.70 -42.65
N MET A 338 10.04 20.77 -41.33
CA MET A 338 10.21 19.63 -40.42
C MET A 338 8.89 18.92 -40.06
N ASP A 339 7.81 19.69 -39.85
CA ASP A 339 6.51 19.21 -39.35
C ASP A 339 5.43 19.14 -40.46
N GLY A 340 5.71 19.68 -41.66
CA GLY A 340 4.79 19.71 -42.81
C GLY A 340 3.85 20.92 -42.84
N GLU A 341 2.97 20.98 -43.85
CA GLU A 341 1.97 22.05 -43.95
C GLU A 341 0.99 21.97 -42.77
N TRP A 342 0.78 23.11 -42.10
CA TRP A 342 -0.12 23.15 -40.95
C TRP A 342 -1.57 23.17 -41.43
N GLU A 343 -2.37 22.21 -40.96
CA GLU A 343 -3.82 22.16 -41.17
C GLU A 343 -4.54 22.38 -39.84
N ALA A 344 -5.56 23.25 -39.85
CA ALA A 344 -6.36 23.52 -38.66
C ALA A 344 -7.12 22.26 -38.22
N PRO A 345 -7.27 22.02 -36.90
CA PRO A 345 -8.06 20.90 -36.40
C PRO A 345 -9.50 20.98 -36.92
N LEU A 346 -10.04 19.81 -37.28
CA LEU A 346 -11.41 19.68 -37.73
C LEU A 346 -12.34 19.63 -36.51
N ILE A 347 -13.31 20.54 -36.45
CA ILE A 347 -14.36 20.60 -35.43
C ILE A 347 -15.71 20.21 -36.04
N GLU A 348 -16.62 19.71 -35.21
CA GLU A 348 -18.00 19.48 -35.63
C GLU A 348 -18.64 20.79 -36.07
N ASN A 349 -19.28 20.78 -37.25
CA ASN A 349 -19.91 21.97 -37.78
C ASN A 349 -21.07 22.39 -36.85
N PRO A 350 -21.09 23.62 -36.31
CA PRO A 350 -22.12 24.07 -35.38
C PRO A 350 -23.52 24.04 -35.99
N LEU A 351 -23.65 24.17 -37.32
CA LEU A 351 -24.93 24.03 -38.03
C LEU A 351 -25.49 22.60 -37.97
N CYS A 352 -24.63 21.62 -37.72
CA CYS A 352 -24.97 20.21 -37.61
C CYS A 352 -25.38 19.80 -36.20
N ALA A 353 -25.09 20.63 -35.19
CA ALA A 353 -25.56 20.40 -33.82
C ALA A 353 -27.07 20.65 -33.68
N ASP A 354 -27.61 21.58 -34.46
CA ASP A 354 -29.05 21.91 -34.49
C ASP A 354 -29.85 21.04 -35.48
N ALA A 355 -29.18 20.23 -36.30
CA ALA A 355 -29.78 19.35 -37.31
C ALA A 355 -29.69 17.87 -36.91
N PRO A 356 -30.55 16.97 -37.43
CA PRO A 356 -30.47 15.53 -37.20
C PRO A 356 -29.16 14.89 -37.70
N GLY A 357 -28.47 15.55 -38.63
CA GLY A 357 -27.14 15.20 -39.10
C GLY A 357 -26.76 15.95 -40.37
N CYS A 358 -25.50 15.78 -40.78
CA CYS A 358 -24.86 16.50 -41.88
C CYS A 358 -23.97 15.60 -42.73
N GLY A 359 -23.77 16.01 -43.98
CA GLY A 359 -22.96 15.31 -44.98
C GLY A 359 -23.78 14.33 -45.81
N PRO A 360 -23.17 13.62 -46.77
CA PRO A 360 -23.88 12.60 -47.53
C PRO A 360 -24.41 11.52 -46.58
N TRP A 361 -25.70 11.24 -46.64
CA TRP A 361 -26.30 10.20 -45.81
C TRP A 361 -25.88 8.82 -46.30
N GLU A 362 -25.33 8.01 -45.40
CA GLU A 362 -25.01 6.61 -45.65
C GLU A 362 -26.00 5.72 -44.89
N PRO A 363 -26.58 4.70 -45.55
CA PRO A 363 -27.54 3.83 -44.91
C PRO A 363 -26.87 3.01 -43.79
N PRO A 364 -27.60 2.72 -42.69
CA PRO A 364 -27.02 1.98 -41.58
C PRO A 364 -26.61 0.57 -42.03
N LEU A 365 -25.45 0.14 -41.52
CA LEU A 365 -24.94 -1.20 -41.73
C LEU A 365 -25.53 -2.14 -40.67
N VAL A 366 -26.14 -3.24 -41.11
CA VAL A 366 -26.65 -4.31 -40.26
C VAL A 366 -25.79 -5.57 -40.39
N ASN A 367 -25.72 -6.35 -39.31
CA ASN A 367 -24.95 -7.59 -39.31
C ASN A 367 -25.53 -8.56 -40.35
N ASN A 368 -24.69 -9.06 -41.24
CA ASN A 368 -25.08 -10.00 -42.28
C ASN A 368 -25.35 -11.38 -41.67
N PRO A 369 -26.59 -11.90 -41.71
CA PRO A 369 -26.90 -13.22 -41.16
C PRO A 369 -26.17 -14.38 -41.86
N ALA A 370 -25.70 -14.16 -43.10
CA ALA A 370 -24.93 -15.14 -43.87
C ALA A 370 -23.42 -15.10 -43.58
N TYR A 371 -22.94 -14.11 -42.81
CA TYR A 371 -21.52 -14.02 -42.47
C TYR A 371 -21.13 -15.09 -41.45
N LYS A 372 -20.27 -16.01 -41.87
CA LYS A 372 -19.72 -17.07 -41.02
C LYS A 372 -18.21 -16.88 -40.72
N GLY A 373 -17.56 -15.90 -41.34
CA GLY A 373 -16.13 -15.63 -41.20
C GLY A 373 -15.25 -16.61 -42.00
N LYS A 374 -13.95 -16.69 -41.69
CA LYS A 374 -13.06 -17.67 -42.33
C LYS A 374 -13.27 -19.05 -41.71
N TRP A 375 -13.48 -20.05 -42.55
CA TRP A 375 -13.70 -21.41 -42.10
C TRP A 375 -12.43 -21.97 -41.46
N ARG A 376 -12.59 -22.62 -40.30
CA ARG A 376 -11.51 -23.33 -39.61
C ARG A 376 -11.97 -24.75 -39.35
N ALA A 377 -11.13 -25.73 -39.71
CA ALA A 377 -11.41 -27.13 -39.42
C ALA A 377 -11.51 -27.34 -37.89
N PRO A 378 -12.42 -28.22 -37.42
CA PRO A 378 -12.51 -28.59 -36.01
C PRO A 378 -11.19 -29.21 -35.54
N LEU A 379 -10.82 -28.94 -34.29
CA LEU A 379 -9.61 -29.50 -33.69
C LEU A 379 -9.88 -30.90 -33.15
N ILE A 380 -9.08 -31.88 -33.57
CA ILE A 380 -9.08 -33.26 -33.06
C ILE A 380 -7.81 -33.53 -32.26
N ASP A 381 -7.87 -34.48 -31.33
CA ASP A 381 -6.70 -34.89 -30.57
C ASP A 381 -5.66 -35.50 -31.51
N ASN A 382 -4.43 -35.04 -31.40
CA ASN A 382 -3.34 -35.44 -32.28
C ASN A 382 -2.86 -36.86 -31.92
N PRO A 383 -3.00 -37.85 -32.82
CA PRO A 383 -2.54 -39.22 -32.55
C PRO A 383 -1.01 -39.32 -32.36
N ASN A 384 -0.26 -38.33 -32.84
CA ASN A 384 1.20 -38.26 -32.73
C ASN A 384 1.69 -37.40 -31.54
N TYR A 385 0.79 -36.94 -30.67
CA TYR A 385 1.18 -36.17 -29.49
C TYR A 385 2.04 -37.01 -28.55
N LYS A 386 3.31 -36.63 -28.38
CA LYS A 386 4.26 -37.34 -27.51
C LYS A 386 4.40 -36.68 -26.13
N GLY A 387 3.62 -35.64 -25.85
CA GLY A 387 3.78 -34.79 -24.64
C GLY A 387 4.65 -33.57 -24.91
N LYS A 388 4.71 -32.63 -23.97
CA LYS A 388 5.70 -31.54 -24.00
C LYS A 388 7.10 -32.13 -23.83
N TRP A 389 7.99 -31.89 -24.80
CA TRP A 389 9.35 -32.40 -24.76
C TRP A 389 10.11 -31.78 -23.58
N ARG A 390 10.95 -32.58 -22.92
CA ARG A 390 11.89 -32.12 -21.91
C ARG A 390 13.24 -32.80 -22.16
N PRO A 391 14.37 -32.10 -21.98
CA PRO A 391 15.68 -32.72 -22.11
C PRO A 391 15.85 -33.90 -21.15
N ARG A 392 16.69 -34.86 -21.52
CA ARG A 392 17.10 -35.94 -20.63
C ARG A 392 17.79 -35.40 -19.39
N LYS A 393 17.55 -36.03 -18.25
CA LYS A 393 18.24 -35.73 -16.99
C LYS A 393 19.57 -36.48 -16.93
N ILE A 394 20.66 -35.75 -16.72
CA ILE A 394 22.00 -36.29 -16.51
C ILE A 394 22.47 -36.01 -15.08
N PRO A 395 23.30 -36.88 -14.47
CA PRO A 395 23.89 -36.62 -13.17
C PRO A 395 24.70 -35.33 -13.17
N ASN A 396 24.48 -34.46 -12.19
CA ASN A 396 25.15 -33.17 -12.10
C ASN A 396 26.62 -33.34 -11.65
N PRO A 397 27.62 -32.96 -12.47
CA PRO A 397 29.03 -33.05 -12.08
C PRO A 397 29.39 -32.17 -10.87
N HIS A 398 28.65 -31.07 -10.67
CA HIS A 398 28.84 -30.12 -9.59
C HIS A 398 28.01 -30.45 -8.35
N PHE A 399 27.30 -31.59 -8.33
CA PHE A 399 26.51 -32.00 -7.17
C PHE A 399 27.38 -32.11 -5.91
N PHE A 400 26.95 -31.49 -4.82
CA PHE A 400 27.49 -31.71 -3.48
C PHE A 400 26.34 -31.73 -2.48
N GLU A 401 26.56 -32.41 -1.36
CA GLU A 401 25.60 -32.47 -0.27
C GLU A 401 26.25 -31.88 0.98
N ASP A 402 25.79 -30.71 1.39
CA ASP A 402 26.05 -30.16 2.71
C ASP A 402 24.82 -30.35 3.60
N LYS A 403 25.05 -30.93 4.78
CA LYS A 403 24.03 -31.19 5.81
C LYS A 403 24.02 -30.13 6.91
N GLN A 404 25.05 -29.28 6.97
CA GLN A 404 25.22 -28.28 8.02
C GLN A 404 25.58 -26.90 7.45
N PRO A 405 24.69 -26.29 6.64
CA PRO A 405 24.89 -24.95 6.11
C PRO A 405 25.08 -23.88 7.19
N PHE A 406 24.63 -24.14 8.43
CA PHE A 406 24.85 -23.26 9.57
C PHE A 406 26.34 -22.95 9.81
N LYS A 407 27.27 -23.85 9.47
CA LYS A 407 28.72 -23.67 9.66
C LYS A 407 29.32 -22.73 8.61
N MET A 408 28.89 -21.47 8.68
CA MET A 408 29.31 -20.40 7.78
C MET A 408 30.66 -19.81 8.20
N GLN A 409 31.13 -18.83 7.42
CA GLN A 409 32.33 -18.05 7.75
C GLN A 409 32.13 -17.25 9.04
N THR A 410 33.22 -17.03 9.78
CA THR A 410 33.19 -16.29 11.05
C THR A 410 32.90 -14.82 10.83
N ILE A 411 32.17 -14.20 11.76
CA ILE A 411 31.83 -12.77 11.70
C ILE A 411 32.79 -11.99 12.59
N SER A 412 33.40 -10.93 12.06
CA SER A 412 34.33 -10.05 12.79
C SER A 412 33.81 -8.63 12.98
N ALA A 413 33.02 -8.13 12.04
CA ALA A 413 32.50 -6.77 12.05
C ALA A 413 31.05 -6.71 11.57
N VAL A 414 30.41 -5.59 11.85
CA VAL A 414 29.06 -5.24 11.41
C VAL A 414 29.10 -3.94 10.63
N GLY A 415 28.32 -3.81 9.57
CA GLY A 415 28.29 -2.56 8.81
C GLY A 415 27.00 -2.33 8.04
N PHE A 416 26.74 -1.08 7.76
CA PHE A 416 25.67 -0.63 6.88
C PHE A 416 26.32 -0.15 5.58
N GLU A 417 25.99 -0.79 4.47
CA GLU A 417 26.34 -0.33 3.13
C GLU A 417 25.04 -0.18 2.36
N LEU A 418 24.58 1.07 2.26
CA LEU A 418 23.23 1.39 1.84
C LEU A 418 23.25 2.39 0.70
N TRP A 419 22.31 2.21 -0.21
CA TRP A 419 21.91 3.22 -1.17
C TRP A 419 20.45 3.57 -0.90
N SER A 420 20.16 4.86 -0.78
CA SER A 420 18.80 5.33 -0.50
C SER A 420 18.48 6.63 -1.21
N MET A 421 17.28 6.68 -1.81
CA MET A 421 16.65 7.89 -2.34
C MET A 421 15.95 8.69 -1.24
N SER A 422 15.65 8.08 -0.11
CA SER A 422 15.09 8.76 1.07
C SER A 422 16.20 9.14 2.06
N ASN A 423 16.03 10.28 2.69
CA ASN A 423 16.84 10.78 3.80
C ASN A 423 16.17 10.46 5.15
N ASN A 424 16.92 10.67 6.23
CA ASN A 424 16.47 10.57 7.62
C ASN A 424 16.04 9.15 8.03
N ILE A 425 16.70 8.12 7.51
CA ILE A 425 16.57 6.75 8.02
C ILE A 425 17.35 6.65 9.32
N LEU A 426 16.67 6.30 10.41
CA LEU A 426 17.26 6.17 11.74
C LEU A 426 17.42 4.69 12.08
N PHE A 427 18.64 4.31 12.47
CA PHE A 427 19.00 2.99 12.97
C PHE A 427 19.29 3.09 14.45
N ASP A 428 18.79 2.13 15.22
CA ASP A 428 19.04 2.11 16.66
C ASP A 428 19.07 0.68 17.22
N ASN A 429 19.56 0.52 18.45
CA ASN A 429 19.49 -0.69 19.25
C ASN A 429 20.02 -1.94 18.55
N VAL A 430 21.18 -1.80 17.92
CA VAL A 430 21.86 -2.91 17.23
C VAL A 430 22.49 -3.84 18.26
N ILE A 431 22.01 -5.07 18.33
CA ILE A 431 22.53 -6.10 19.23
C ILE A 431 22.77 -7.43 18.50
N ILE A 432 23.91 -8.05 18.80
CA ILE A 432 24.30 -9.39 18.31
C ILE A 432 24.62 -10.25 19.52
N THR A 433 23.87 -11.33 19.72
CA THR A 433 23.94 -12.20 20.90
C THR A 433 23.76 -13.68 20.55
N GLU A 434 24.08 -14.55 21.50
CA GLU A 434 23.87 -16.01 21.43
C GLU A 434 22.60 -16.48 22.16
N GLU A 435 21.83 -15.58 22.77
CA GLU A 435 20.66 -15.92 23.58
C GLU A 435 19.49 -14.98 23.29
N VAL A 436 18.30 -15.56 23.10
CA VAL A 436 17.07 -14.82 22.75
C VAL A 436 16.61 -13.94 23.92
N GLU A 437 16.68 -14.44 25.16
CA GLU A 437 16.26 -13.68 26.36
C GLU A 437 17.02 -12.36 26.52
N VAL A 438 18.31 -12.33 26.15
CA VAL A 438 19.13 -11.10 26.20
C VAL A 438 18.63 -10.08 25.18
N ALA A 439 18.26 -10.52 23.97
CA ALA A 439 17.72 -9.66 22.93
C ALA A 439 16.30 -9.15 23.27
N GLU A 440 15.46 -10.01 23.86
CA GLU A 440 14.11 -9.64 24.31
C GLU A 440 14.16 -8.61 25.45
N HIS A 441 15.03 -8.82 26.45
CA HIS A 441 15.22 -7.86 27.53
C HIS A 441 15.71 -6.51 26.98
N TRP A 442 16.66 -6.52 26.05
CA TRP A 442 17.14 -5.32 25.37
C TRP A 442 16.00 -4.57 24.65
N ALA A 443 15.20 -5.28 23.84
CA ALA A 443 14.02 -4.72 23.18
C ALA A 443 12.99 -4.18 24.17
N SER A 444 12.80 -4.84 25.33
CA SER A 444 11.86 -4.38 26.35
C SER A 444 12.30 -3.08 27.03
N ALA A 445 13.61 -2.89 27.18
CA ALA A 445 14.19 -1.69 27.75
C ALA A 445 14.09 -0.48 26.80
N THR A 446 14.09 -0.73 25.48
CA THR A 446 14.10 0.32 24.45
C THR A 446 12.80 0.35 23.63
N PHE A 447 12.65 -0.56 22.68
CA PHE A 447 11.57 -0.62 21.70
C PHE A 447 10.18 -0.60 22.34
N ASP A 448 9.95 -1.38 23.39
CA ASP A 448 8.64 -1.45 24.05
C ASP A 448 8.27 -0.10 24.68
N LYS A 449 9.25 0.62 25.25
CA LYS A 449 9.02 1.96 25.80
C LYS A 449 8.67 2.94 24.69
N LYS A 450 9.34 2.86 23.53
CA LYS A 450 9.04 3.69 22.36
C LYS A 450 7.63 3.42 21.85
N ARG A 451 7.26 2.15 21.69
CA ARG A 451 5.91 1.73 21.26
C ARG A 451 4.83 2.14 22.27
N GLN A 452 5.10 2.04 23.57
CA GLN A 452 4.18 2.53 24.61
C GLN A 452 3.98 4.03 24.53
N LYS A 453 5.06 4.81 24.34
CA LYS A 453 4.97 6.26 24.15
C LYS A 453 4.12 6.62 22.93
N ILE A 454 4.43 6.02 21.78
CA ILE A 454 3.68 6.23 20.53
C ILE A 454 2.20 5.87 20.72
N ALA A 455 1.90 4.75 21.39
CA ALA A 455 0.53 4.34 21.67
C ALA A 455 -0.22 5.38 22.52
N ILE A 456 0.40 5.88 23.59
CA ILE A 456 -0.17 6.93 24.46
C ILE A 456 -0.40 8.23 23.68
N GLU A 457 0.54 8.62 22.83
CA GLU A 457 0.45 9.84 22.03
C GLU A 457 -0.64 9.72 20.95
N SER A 458 -0.76 8.54 20.32
CA SER A 458 -1.73 8.23 19.25
C SER A 458 -3.19 8.10 19.71
N ASP A 459 -3.45 7.96 21.01
CA ASP A 459 -4.81 7.83 21.53
C ASP A 459 -5.67 9.04 21.14
N SER A 460 -6.89 8.76 20.65
CA SER A 460 -7.85 9.80 20.31
C SER A 460 -8.24 10.63 21.53
N VAL A 461 -8.61 11.90 21.34
CA VAL A 461 -9.07 12.80 22.43
C VAL A 461 -10.17 12.15 23.26
N VAL A 462 -11.07 11.39 22.63
CA VAL A 462 -12.14 10.64 23.31
C VAL A 462 -11.58 9.53 24.19
N GLN A 463 -10.57 8.81 23.72
CA GLN A 463 -9.90 7.74 24.49
C GLN A 463 -9.09 8.33 25.65
N LYS A 464 -8.42 9.47 25.43
CA LYS A 464 -7.74 10.22 26.50
C LYS A 464 -8.74 10.69 27.56
N LEU A 465 -9.89 11.23 27.16
CA LEU A 465 -10.98 11.60 28.08
C LEU A 465 -11.58 10.38 28.80
N ALA A 466 -11.72 9.25 28.11
CA ALA A 466 -12.21 8.00 28.70
C ALA A 466 -11.24 7.43 29.75
N LYS A 467 -9.93 7.46 29.49
CA LYS A 467 -8.91 7.08 30.49
C LYS A 467 -8.92 8.04 31.68
N LEU A 468 -8.94 9.35 31.42
CA LEU A 468 -8.99 10.39 32.46
C LEU A 468 -10.23 10.26 33.36
N THR A 469 -11.39 9.93 32.78
CA THR A 469 -12.65 9.71 33.53
C THR A 469 -12.70 8.38 34.28
N ALA A 470 -11.94 7.38 33.85
CA ALA A 470 -11.74 6.15 34.62
C ALA A 470 -10.86 6.41 35.85
N ASP A 471 -9.79 7.21 35.70
CA ASP A 471 -8.87 7.55 36.79
C ASP A 471 -9.51 8.53 37.80
N TYR A 472 -10.32 9.46 37.31
CA TYR A 472 -11.02 10.47 38.13
C TYR A 472 -12.54 10.43 37.91
N PRO A 473 -13.28 9.61 38.68
CA PRO A 473 -14.72 9.44 38.50
C PRO A 473 -15.55 10.71 38.74
N ILE A 474 -14.99 11.73 39.41
CA ILE A 474 -15.63 13.05 39.60
C ILE A 474 -15.80 13.80 38.28
N LEU A 475 -14.96 13.54 37.27
CA LEU A 475 -15.07 14.17 35.97
C LEU A 475 -16.39 13.83 35.26
N TRP A 476 -17.01 12.68 35.55
CA TRP A 476 -18.36 12.38 35.07
C TRP A 476 -19.38 13.40 35.57
N ALA A 477 -19.30 13.80 36.84
CA ALA A 477 -20.18 14.83 37.40
C ALA A 477 -19.93 16.20 36.74
N VAL A 478 -18.67 16.54 36.48
CA VAL A 478 -18.30 17.78 35.79
C VAL A 478 -18.83 17.78 34.35
N TYR A 479 -18.71 16.68 33.60
CA TYR A 479 -19.24 16.59 32.24
C TYR A 479 -20.76 16.66 32.21
N ILE A 480 -21.46 16.02 33.16
CA ILE A 480 -22.92 16.13 33.28
C ILE A 480 -23.34 17.58 33.60
N ILE A 481 -22.58 18.29 34.43
CA ILE A 481 -22.87 19.69 34.76
C ILE A 481 -22.57 20.62 33.58
N VAL A 482 -21.40 20.49 32.95
CA VAL A 482 -20.92 21.42 31.93
C VAL A 482 -21.53 21.15 30.55
N LEU A 483 -21.74 19.89 30.16
CA LEU A 483 -22.35 19.55 28.87
C LEU A 483 -23.85 19.28 29.01
N GLY A 484 -24.27 18.64 30.09
CA GLY A 484 -25.69 18.30 30.32
C GLY A 484 -26.55 19.51 30.65
N ILE A 485 -26.12 20.43 31.52
CA ILE A 485 -26.95 21.59 31.90
C ILE A 485 -27.21 22.53 30.72
N PRO A 486 -26.24 22.89 29.85
CA PRO A 486 -26.52 23.69 28.67
C PRO A 486 -27.45 23.00 27.68
N VAL A 487 -27.31 21.69 27.48
CA VAL A 487 -28.22 20.93 26.59
C VAL A 487 -29.63 20.91 27.17
N VAL A 488 -29.79 20.67 28.48
CA VAL A 488 -31.09 20.74 29.16
C VAL A 488 -31.66 22.16 29.15
N PHE A 489 -30.81 23.19 29.26
CA PHE A 489 -31.21 24.59 29.19
C PHE A 489 -31.63 24.99 27.77
N ILE A 490 -30.94 24.51 26.74
CA ILE A 490 -31.31 24.69 25.33
C ILE A 490 -32.60 23.95 25.04
N LEU A 491 -32.76 22.70 25.47
CA LEU A 491 -34.02 21.96 25.36
C LEU A 491 -35.14 22.67 26.12
N TYR A 492 -34.87 23.25 27.30
CA TYR A 492 -35.85 24.05 28.04
C TYR A 492 -36.20 25.37 27.36
N LEU A 493 -35.28 26.00 26.63
CA LEU A 493 -35.54 27.21 25.86
C LEU A 493 -36.25 26.91 24.52
N CYS A 494 -35.90 25.80 23.86
CA CYS A 494 -36.49 25.34 22.61
C CYS A 494 -37.85 24.65 22.82
N CYS A 495 -38.08 24.00 23.96
CA CYS A 495 -39.33 23.32 24.31
C CYS A 495 -40.16 24.10 25.35
N LYS A 496 -39.92 25.40 25.55
CA LYS A 496 -40.84 26.26 26.31
C LYS A 496 -42.09 26.52 25.46
N PRO A 497 -43.29 26.10 25.89
CA PRO A 497 -44.50 26.45 25.18
C PRO A 497 -44.65 27.97 25.23
N SER A 498 -44.66 28.58 24.04
CA SER A 498 -44.98 29.99 23.86
C SER A 498 -46.28 30.31 24.60
N ALA A 499 -46.29 31.39 25.37
CA ALA A 499 -47.48 31.90 26.04
C ALA A 499 -48.65 32.20 25.09
N SER A 500 -48.43 32.19 23.76
CA SER A 500 -49.52 32.30 22.78
C SER A 500 -50.36 31.03 22.66
N GLN A 501 -49.80 29.83 22.91
CA GLN A 501 -50.58 28.59 22.88
C GLN A 501 -51.52 28.45 24.07
N LYS A 502 -51.16 29.01 25.24
CA LYS A 502 -52.01 28.97 26.44
C LYS A 502 -53.26 29.84 26.28
N GLN A 503 -53.11 31.01 25.63
CA GLN A 503 -54.24 31.89 25.27
C GLN A 503 -55.12 31.28 24.18
N GLU A 504 -54.55 30.64 23.15
CA GLU A 504 -55.36 29.93 22.14
C GLU A 504 -56.15 28.76 22.75
N THR A 505 -55.56 27.97 23.66
CA THR A 505 -56.30 26.88 24.33
C THR A 505 -57.39 27.35 25.28
N GLU A 506 -57.25 28.52 25.93
CA GLU A 506 -58.30 29.10 26.78
C GLU A 506 -59.40 29.78 25.93
N GLU A 507 -59.07 30.45 24.82
CA GLU A 507 -60.05 30.99 23.87
C GLU A 507 -60.81 29.90 23.12
N LEU A 508 -60.15 28.78 22.77
CA LEU A 508 -60.81 27.60 22.18
C LEU A 508 -61.70 26.88 23.20
N ALA A 509 -61.35 26.87 24.49
CA ALA A 509 -62.20 26.34 25.56
C ALA A 509 -63.41 27.23 25.85
N GLU A 510 -63.28 28.56 25.80
CA GLU A 510 -64.41 29.51 25.90
C GLU A 510 -65.29 29.51 24.63
N ALA A 511 -64.71 29.34 23.44
CA ALA A 511 -65.46 29.19 22.19
C ALA A 511 -66.22 27.86 22.12
N ALA A 512 -65.70 26.80 22.76
CA ALA A 512 -66.39 25.52 22.93
C ALA A 512 -67.56 25.59 23.92
N MET A 513 -67.56 26.52 24.89
CA MET A 513 -68.70 26.77 25.79
C MET A 513 -69.80 27.64 25.17
N LYS A 514 -69.48 28.52 24.20
CA LYS A 514 -70.47 29.37 23.50
C LYS A 514 -71.29 28.66 22.42
N LYS A 515 -71.00 27.39 22.10
CA LYS A 515 -71.73 26.58 21.12
C LYS A 515 -72.73 25.57 21.72
N LYS A 516 -73.03 25.65 23.03
CA LYS A 516 -74.05 24.83 23.70
C LYS A 516 -75.20 25.67 24.25
N THR A 517 -76.00 26.26 23.36
CA THR A 517 -77.40 26.65 23.59
C THR A 517 -78.02 27.05 22.26
N ASP A 518 -78.52 26.06 21.52
CA ASP A 518 -79.88 26.13 21.01
C ASP A 518 -80.39 24.70 20.80
N GLU A 519 -81.62 24.48 21.28
CA GLU A 519 -82.33 23.20 21.41
C GLU A 519 -82.93 22.71 20.07
N PRO A 520 -83.39 21.45 20.00
CA PRO A 520 -83.30 20.62 18.81
C PRO A 520 -84.63 20.46 18.06
N ALA A 521 -84.54 20.08 16.79
CA ALA A 521 -85.62 19.42 16.07
C ALA A 521 -85.04 18.33 15.15
N GLU A 522 -85.49 17.09 15.40
CA GLU A 522 -85.88 16.01 14.49
C GLU A 522 -85.46 16.11 13.02
N ALA A 523 -85.18 15.05 12.25
CA ALA A 523 -84.99 13.61 12.37
C ALA A 523 -84.73 13.15 10.90
N GLU A 524 -84.38 11.88 10.72
CA GLU A 524 -84.37 11.14 9.44
C GLU A 524 -83.09 11.15 8.56
N ASP A 525 -82.43 10.00 8.65
CA ASP A 525 -82.12 9.05 7.57
C ASP A 525 -81.22 9.40 6.37
N ALA A 526 -80.21 8.53 6.28
CA ALA A 526 -79.70 7.84 5.09
C ALA A 526 -78.81 8.57 4.05
N ALA A 527 -77.74 7.84 3.71
CA ALA A 527 -76.93 7.87 2.49
C ALA A 527 -75.75 8.88 2.42
N VAL A 528 -74.54 8.41 2.79
CA VAL A 528 -73.43 7.95 1.91
C VAL A 528 -73.18 8.79 0.63
N PRO A 529 -71.95 8.92 0.09
CA PRO A 529 -70.58 8.85 0.64
C PRO A 529 -69.71 10.06 0.21
N GLU A 530 -68.52 10.21 0.79
CA GLU A 530 -67.23 10.48 0.11
C GLU A 530 -66.27 11.15 1.10
N GLU A 531 -65.10 10.51 1.26
CA GLU A 531 -63.75 11.07 1.42
C GLU A 531 -63.61 12.35 2.27
N ALA A 532 -62.88 12.43 3.39
CA ALA A 532 -61.71 11.67 3.83
C ALA A 532 -61.44 11.94 5.33
N LYS A 533 -60.54 11.12 5.90
CA LYS A 533 -59.98 11.05 7.27
C LYS A 533 -60.58 9.96 8.17
N THR A 534 -59.87 8.84 8.25
CA THR A 534 -58.98 8.60 9.40
C THR A 534 -57.85 7.65 9.01
N ALA A 535 -56.65 8.00 9.51
CA ALA A 535 -55.49 7.15 9.70
C ALA A 535 -54.76 6.60 8.46
N GLU A 536 -54.00 7.49 7.82
CA GLU A 536 -52.65 7.20 7.33
C GLU A 536 -51.66 7.80 8.35
N VAL A 537 -50.45 7.30 8.61
CA VAL A 537 -49.75 6.04 8.29
C VAL A 537 -48.37 6.23 8.91
N ASN A 538 -47.79 5.13 9.38
CA ASN A 538 -46.34 4.84 9.47
C ASN A 538 -45.47 5.65 10.44
N GLU A 539 -44.38 5.11 10.98
CA GLU A 539 -43.73 3.78 11.00
C GLU A 539 -42.77 3.85 12.21
N VAL A 540 -42.74 2.87 13.12
CA VAL A 540 -41.95 1.61 13.12
C VAL A 540 -40.43 1.82 13.26
N GLU A 541 -39.89 1.28 14.36
CA GLU A 541 -38.65 0.46 14.49
C GLU A 541 -38.62 -0.02 15.96
N GLU A 542 -38.90 -1.28 16.33
CA GLU A 542 -38.34 -2.61 16.00
C GLU A 542 -37.35 -3.10 17.08
N GLU A 543 -37.82 -4.07 17.88
CA GLU A 543 -37.02 -5.10 18.57
C GLU A 543 -37.83 -6.38 18.51
N ASP A 544 -37.27 -7.48 17.99
CA ASP A 544 -37.93 -8.78 18.02
C ASP A 544 -36.98 -9.94 18.32
N LYS A 545 -37.53 -10.93 19.03
CA LYS A 545 -36.93 -12.23 19.35
C LYS A 545 -37.94 -13.34 19.06
N ASP A 546 -37.45 -14.38 18.38
CA ASP A 546 -37.57 -15.81 18.69
C ASP A 546 -37.92 -16.69 17.47
N SER A 547 -37.44 -17.92 17.59
CA SER A 547 -37.16 -18.99 16.64
C SER A 547 -38.35 -19.87 16.22
N GLY A 548 -38.24 -20.55 15.05
CA GLY A 548 -38.98 -21.79 14.76
C GLY A 548 -39.44 -22.07 13.31
N LYS A 549 -38.55 -22.66 12.49
CA LYS A 549 -38.64 -23.80 11.53
C LYS A 549 -39.85 -24.15 10.62
N ASP A 550 -39.45 -24.70 9.45
CA ASP A 550 -40.11 -25.58 8.44
C ASP A 550 -41.03 -24.89 7.40
N ASP A 551 -41.05 -25.17 6.08
CA ASP A 551 -40.23 -25.96 5.12
C ASP A 551 -40.77 -25.66 3.69
N GLU A 552 -39.93 -25.88 2.66
CA GLU A 552 -40.24 -26.08 1.20
C GLU A 552 -40.71 -24.86 0.34
N ASP A 553 -40.28 -24.62 -0.91
CA ASP A 553 -39.61 -25.44 -1.93
C ASP A 553 -39.05 -24.59 -3.11
N ALA A 554 -38.15 -25.20 -3.90
CA ALA A 554 -37.82 -24.97 -5.33
C ALA A 554 -36.76 -23.90 -5.79
N GLU A 555 -35.53 -24.41 -5.94
CA GLU A 555 -34.59 -24.35 -7.10
C GLU A 555 -34.46 -23.09 -8.01
N LYS A 556 -33.23 -22.55 -8.13
CA LYS A 556 -32.30 -22.86 -9.24
C LYS A 556 -30.93 -22.15 -9.13
N ASN A 557 -29.90 -22.95 -9.45
CA ASN A 557 -28.47 -22.67 -9.51
C ASN A 557 -28.04 -21.71 -10.63
N SER A 558 -26.94 -20.97 -10.40
CA SER A 558 -25.74 -21.04 -11.26
C SER A 558 -24.53 -20.35 -10.62
N ASN A 559 -23.42 -21.07 -10.60
CA ASN A 559 -22.09 -20.71 -10.12
C ASN A 559 -21.32 -19.78 -11.09
N PRO A 560 -20.14 -19.27 -10.66
CA PRO A 560 -19.29 -18.34 -11.41
C PRO A 560 -18.19 -19.05 -12.23
N ASP A 561 -17.82 -18.47 -13.37
CA ASP A 561 -16.65 -18.75 -14.21
C ASP A 561 -16.13 -17.37 -14.65
N SER A 562 -14.86 -17.06 -14.91
CA SER A 562 -13.55 -17.69 -14.73
C SER A 562 -12.56 -16.65 -15.30
N ASP A 563 -11.45 -16.40 -14.63
CA ASP A 563 -10.34 -15.59 -15.15
C ASP A 563 -9.66 -16.32 -16.33
N GLU A 564 -9.42 -15.64 -17.45
CA GLU A 564 -8.50 -16.09 -18.50
C GLU A 564 -7.48 -15.00 -18.84
N ASP A 565 -6.23 -15.47 -18.86
CA ASP A 565 -4.98 -14.78 -19.12
C ASP A 565 -4.87 -14.27 -20.57
N ASN A 566 -4.34 -13.05 -20.73
CA ASN A 566 -3.87 -12.55 -22.02
C ASN A 566 -2.33 -12.64 -22.08
N GLU A 567 -1.81 -13.81 -22.48
CA GLU A 567 -0.48 -13.93 -23.07
C GLU A 567 -0.58 -13.78 -24.60
N ALA A 568 -0.15 -12.63 -25.12
CA ALA A 568 0.05 -12.44 -26.56
C ALA A 568 1.54 -12.63 -26.90
N VAL A 569 1.80 -13.73 -27.61
CA VAL A 569 3.08 -14.15 -28.16
C VAL A 569 3.55 -13.19 -29.28
N GLU A 570 4.74 -12.63 -29.11
CA GLU A 570 5.51 -11.96 -30.15
C GLU A 570 5.80 -12.91 -31.32
N THR A 571 5.40 -12.53 -32.53
CA THR A 571 5.84 -13.20 -33.76
C THR A 571 6.88 -12.31 -34.43
N ASN A 572 8.14 -12.72 -34.36
CA ASN A 572 9.24 -12.17 -35.16
C ASN A 572 9.05 -12.56 -36.64
N GLN A 573 8.84 -11.58 -37.52
CA GLN A 573 9.29 -11.67 -38.91
C GLN A 573 10.16 -10.46 -39.25
N VAL A 574 11.38 -10.80 -39.65
CA VAL A 574 12.46 -9.93 -40.09
C VAL A 574 12.14 -9.42 -41.50
N THR A 575 12.12 -8.09 -41.67
CA THR A 575 12.52 -7.45 -42.92
C THR A 575 13.43 -6.27 -42.60
N GLU A 576 14.60 -6.29 -43.23
CA GLU A 576 15.73 -5.39 -43.07
C GLU A 576 15.46 -3.95 -43.53
N ALA A 577 16.30 -3.06 -42.98
CA ALA A 577 16.91 -1.87 -43.58
C ALA A 577 16.39 -0.50 -43.12
N GLY A 578 17.29 0.26 -42.48
CA GLY A 578 17.19 1.71 -42.35
C GLY A 578 17.84 2.28 -41.10
N GLU A 579 19.16 2.44 -41.11
CA GLU A 579 19.92 3.21 -40.10
C GLU A 579 19.35 4.64 -39.92
N GLY A 580 19.14 5.05 -38.67
CA GLY A 580 18.68 6.40 -38.32
C GLY A 580 19.16 6.83 -36.94
N THR A 581 20.45 7.17 -36.83
CA THR A 581 21.09 7.72 -35.63
C THR A 581 20.39 8.97 -35.09
N ARG A 582 19.90 8.93 -33.84
CA ARG A 582 19.60 10.12 -33.03
C ARG A 582 20.91 10.80 -32.60
N LYS A 583 21.21 11.97 -33.17
CA LYS A 583 22.23 12.89 -32.64
C LYS A 583 21.54 14.09 -31.98
N ARG A 584 21.48 14.08 -30.65
CA ARG A 584 21.17 15.26 -29.83
C ARG A 584 22.42 16.15 -29.84
N LYS A 585 22.33 17.35 -30.41
CA LYS A 585 23.42 18.34 -30.39
C LYS A 585 23.10 19.46 -29.41
N VAL A 586 24.11 19.75 -28.60
CA VAL A 586 24.24 20.77 -27.56
C VAL A 586 24.02 22.17 -28.12
N ARG A 587 23.23 23.00 -27.43
CA ARG A 587 23.09 24.43 -27.73
C ARG A 587 24.20 25.21 -27.02
N LYS A 588 24.92 26.01 -27.78
CA LYS A 588 25.84 27.06 -27.32
C LYS A 588 25.16 28.40 -27.60
N ASP A 589 25.48 29.36 -26.75
CA ASP A 589 25.00 30.74 -26.61
C ASP A 589 23.72 30.92 -25.81
#